data_AF-A0A1B8QCP0-F1
#
_entry.id   AF-A0A1B8QCP0-F1
#
_cell.length_a   1.000
_cell.length_b   1.000
_cell.length_c   1.000
_cell.angle_alpha   90.00
_cell.angle_beta   90.00
_cell.angle_gamma   90.00
#
_symmetry.space_group_name_H-M   'P 1'
#
loop_
_entity.id
_entity.type
_entity.pdbx_description
1 polymer ?
#
loop_
_entity_poly.entity_id
_entity_poly.type
_entity_poly.pdbx_seq_one_letter_code
_entity_poly.pdbx_strand_id
1 'polypeptide(L)'
;MNRLISINQASQQLGVSISTLRRWDETGVLVAERTPKGHRRYDISKINPNLLHGMGDKDRKTIAYARVSSHDQKEDLHRQIQVLETYCAKQGWTYEIINDLGSGMNYHKKGLKQLLDGILENQIGRLVLTHKDRLLRFGAELIFALCEARNVEIVIINQGENPSFEEELAQDVLEIITVFSARLYGSRSKKNKKLLEAVKEVLE
;
A
#
# COMPACT_ATOMS: atom_id res chain seq x y z
N MET A 1 -4.25 -31.55 -18.90
CA MET A 1 -4.10 -32.61 -17.87
C MET A 1 -4.82 -32.13 -16.63
N ASN A 2 -6.03 -32.65 -16.34
CA ASN A 2 -6.79 -32.27 -15.14
C ASN A 2 -6.14 -32.90 -13.92
N ARG A 3 -5.44 -32.11 -13.12
CA ARG A 3 -4.83 -32.54 -11.86
C ARG A 3 -5.80 -32.23 -10.72
N LEU A 4 -6.69 -33.17 -10.44
CA LEU A 4 -7.59 -33.09 -9.28
C LEU A 4 -6.80 -33.26 -7.98
N ILE A 5 -6.90 -32.28 -7.07
CA ILE A 5 -6.19 -32.30 -5.78
C ILE A 5 -7.12 -32.42 -4.58
N SER A 6 -6.56 -32.87 -3.45
CA SER A 6 -7.31 -32.92 -2.18
C SER A 6 -7.61 -31.52 -1.65
N ILE A 7 -8.63 -31.41 -0.78
CA ILE A 7 -8.97 -30.15 -0.09
C ILE A 7 -7.81 -29.56 0.72
N ASN A 8 -6.95 -30.40 1.33
CA ASN A 8 -5.76 -29.92 2.05
C ASN A 8 -4.72 -29.33 1.11
N GLN A 9 -4.45 -30.01 0.00
CA GLN A 9 -3.52 -29.49 -1.01
C GLN A 9 -4.05 -28.21 -1.66
N ALA A 10 -5.36 -28.15 -1.93
CA ALA A 10 -6.02 -26.96 -2.45
C ALA A 10 -5.90 -25.80 -1.45
N SER A 11 -6.12 -26.06 -0.15
CA SER A 11 -6.00 -25.07 0.92
C SER A 11 -4.58 -24.48 0.99
N GLN A 12 -3.56 -25.34 0.89
CA GLN A 12 -2.16 -24.91 0.89
C GLN A 12 -1.78 -24.13 -0.37
N GLN A 13 -2.21 -24.58 -1.55
CA GLN A 13 -1.93 -23.86 -2.81
C GLN A 13 -2.67 -22.54 -2.92
N LEU A 14 -3.88 -22.46 -2.36
CA LEU A 14 -4.72 -21.26 -2.41
C LEU A 14 -4.47 -20.30 -1.25
N GLY A 15 -3.72 -20.70 -0.23
CA GLY A 15 -3.53 -19.90 0.98
C GLY A 15 -4.82 -19.60 1.76
N VAL A 16 -5.87 -20.42 1.58
CA VAL A 16 -7.17 -20.26 2.27
C VAL A 16 -7.47 -21.44 3.17
N SER A 17 -8.28 -21.25 4.21
CA SER A 17 -8.68 -22.33 5.11
C SER A 17 -9.55 -23.38 4.41
N ILE A 18 -9.54 -24.61 4.95
CA ILE A 18 -10.39 -25.72 4.48
C ILE A 18 -11.89 -25.37 4.56
N SER A 19 -12.30 -24.60 5.57
CA SER A 19 -13.70 -24.15 5.70
C SER A 19 -14.11 -23.21 4.57
N THR A 20 -13.21 -22.32 4.12
CA THR A 20 -13.45 -21.44 2.97
C THR A 20 -13.65 -22.24 1.68
N LEU A 21 -12.87 -23.30 1.46
CA LEU A 21 -13.05 -24.18 0.30
C LEU A 21 -14.37 -24.95 0.31
N ARG A 22 -14.87 -25.35 1.49
CA ARG A 22 -16.19 -25.98 1.63
C ARG A 22 -17.30 -24.99 1.28
N ARG A 23 -17.18 -23.76 1.75
CA ARG A 23 -18.12 -22.69 1.43
C ARG A 23 -18.12 -22.39 -0.08
N TRP A 24 -16.97 -22.36 -0.74
CA TRP A 24 -16.89 -22.12 -2.20
C TRP A 24 -17.53 -23.23 -3.03
N ASP A 25 -17.45 -24.48 -2.56
CA ASP A 25 -18.14 -25.62 -3.15
C ASP A 25 -19.66 -25.45 -3.01
N GLU A 26 -20.15 -24.99 -1.85
CA GLU A 26 -21.57 -24.74 -1.59
C GLU A 26 -22.12 -23.53 -2.35
N THR A 27 -21.34 -22.46 -2.50
CA THR A 27 -21.75 -21.23 -3.20
C THR A 27 -21.50 -21.25 -4.71
N GLY A 28 -20.96 -22.36 -5.25
CA GLY A 28 -20.69 -22.52 -6.68
C GLY A 28 -19.48 -21.73 -7.21
N VAL A 29 -18.69 -21.14 -6.32
CA VAL A 29 -17.50 -20.32 -6.65
C VAL A 29 -16.34 -21.19 -7.11
N LEU A 30 -16.15 -22.34 -6.46
CA LEU A 30 -15.20 -23.36 -6.84
C LEU A 30 -15.81 -24.73 -6.50
N VAL A 31 -16.48 -25.33 -7.48
CA VAL A 31 -17.19 -26.60 -7.31
C VAL A 31 -16.20 -27.76 -7.29
N ALA A 32 -16.30 -28.59 -6.25
CA ALA A 32 -15.48 -29.79 -6.09
C ALA A 32 -16.15 -30.99 -6.76
N GLU A 33 -15.33 -31.82 -7.41
CA GLU A 33 -15.75 -33.17 -7.78
C GLU A 33 -15.73 -34.07 -6.55
N ARG A 34 -16.68 -35.00 -6.46
CA ARG A 34 -16.77 -35.93 -5.34
C ARG A 34 -16.32 -37.31 -5.77
N THR A 35 -15.39 -37.88 -5.00
CA THR A 35 -15.06 -39.31 -5.13
C THR A 35 -16.26 -40.17 -4.73
N PRO A 36 -16.29 -41.47 -5.11
CA PRO A 36 -17.34 -42.40 -4.68
C PRO A 36 -17.50 -42.50 -3.15
N LYS A 37 -16.44 -42.20 -2.38
CA LYS A 37 -16.46 -42.13 -0.91
C LYS A 37 -16.86 -40.75 -0.36
N GLY A 38 -17.29 -39.81 -1.20
CA GLY A 38 -17.76 -38.49 -0.81
C GLY A 38 -16.68 -37.43 -0.54
N HIS A 39 -15.40 -37.73 -0.74
CA HIS A 39 -14.34 -36.74 -0.57
C HIS A 39 -14.27 -35.74 -1.73
N ARG A 40 -14.11 -34.46 -1.39
CA ARG A 40 -13.95 -33.33 -2.34
C ARG A 40 -12.60 -33.34 -3.03
N ARG A 41 -12.61 -33.13 -4.34
CA ARG A 41 -11.46 -33.00 -5.23
C ARG A 41 -11.60 -31.75 -6.08
N TYR A 42 -10.59 -30.89 -6.07
CA TYR A 42 -10.61 -29.62 -6.77
C TYR A 42 -9.77 -29.69 -8.03
N ASP A 43 -10.31 -29.19 -9.14
CA ASP A 43 -9.58 -29.07 -10.40
C ASP A 43 -8.78 -27.78 -10.40
N ILE A 44 -7.44 -27.90 -10.39
CA ILE A 44 -6.53 -26.75 -10.35
C ILE A 44 -6.73 -25.85 -11.57
N SER A 45 -7.08 -26.39 -12.75
CA SER A 45 -7.29 -25.56 -13.95
C SER A 45 -8.47 -24.59 -13.82
N LYS A 46 -9.42 -24.88 -12.91
CA LYS A 46 -10.58 -24.03 -12.62
C LYS A 46 -10.30 -23.03 -11.50
N ILE A 47 -9.14 -23.12 -10.86
CA ILE A 47 -8.70 -22.15 -9.86
C ILE A 47 -8.28 -20.88 -10.61
N ASN A 48 -9.22 -19.95 -10.71
CA ASN A 48 -8.94 -18.64 -11.27
C ASN A 48 -8.05 -17.86 -10.28
N PRO A 49 -6.92 -17.24 -10.70
CA PRO A 49 -6.10 -16.41 -9.82
C PRO A 49 -6.88 -15.27 -9.15
N ASN A 50 -7.98 -14.85 -9.76
CA ASN A 50 -8.90 -13.85 -9.21
C ASN A 50 -9.73 -14.37 -8.01
N LEU A 51 -9.85 -15.69 -7.82
CA LEU A 51 -10.50 -16.29 -6.64
C LEU A 51 -9.64 -16.18 -5.38
N LEU A 52 -8.31 -16.07 -5.54
CA LEU A 52 -7.36 -15.81 -4.45
C LEU A 52 -7.54 -14.40 -3.87
N HIS A 53 -7.95 -13.45 -4.71
CA HIS A 53 -7.97 -12.02 -4.40
C HIS A 53 -9.24 -11.55 -3.68
N GLY A 54 -10.25 -12.41 -3.47
CA GLY A 54 -11.61 -11.94 -3.18
C GLY A 54 -12.30 -12.40 -1.90
N MET A 55 -11.79 -13.37 -1.14
CA MET A 55 -12.67 -14.10 -0.20
C MET A 55 -12.14 -14.36 1.22
N GLY A 56 -11.01 -13.75 1.58
CA GLY A 56 -10.62 -13.45 2.97
C GLY A 56 -10.88 -11.99 3.37
N ASP A 57 -11.41 -11.18 2.45
CA ASP A 57 -11.24 -9.72 2.45
C ASP A 57 -12.48 -8.92 2.90
N LYS A 58 -13.59 -9.58 3.27
CA LYS A 58 -14.84 -8.86 3.59
C LYS A 58 -14.75 -7.91 4.79
N ASP A 59 -13.77 -8.11 5.67
CA ASP A 59 -13.53 -7.25 6.84
C ASP A 59 -12.25 -6.41 6.73
N ARG A 60 -11.49 -6.57 5.63
CA ARG A 60 -10.21 -5.87 5.46
C ARG A 60 -10.45 -4.50 4.85
N LYS A 61 -9.86 -3.48 5.46
CA LYS A 61 -10.08 -2.08 5.10
C LYS A 61 -9.31 -1.71 3.84
N THR A 62 -9.90 -0.82 3.04
CA THR A 62 -9.13 -0.02 2.08
C THR A 62 -8.56 1.19 2.83
N ILE A 63 -7.25 1.35 2.84
CA ILE A 63 -6.59 2.54 3.36
C ILE A 63 -6.16 3.40 2.20
N ALA A 64 -6.54 4.68 2.23
CA ALA A 64 -5.95 5.67 1.34
C ALA A 64 -5.00 6.55 2.15
N TYR A 65 -3.75 6.64 1.69
CA TYR A 65 -2.68 7.27 2.46
C TYR A 65 -2.16 8.54 1.75
N ALA A 66 -2.08 9.64 2.50
CA ALA A 66 -1.61 10.94 2.01
C ALA A 66 -0.50 11.51 2.90
N ARG A 67 0.44 12.27 2.30
CA ARG A 67 1.54 12.88 3.05
C ARG A 67 2.01 14.17 2.41
N VAL A 68 2.42 15.10 3.26
CA VAL A 68 3.22 16.26 2.88
C VAL A 68 4.40 16.45 3.83
N SER A 69 5.45 17.11 3.37
CA SER A 69 6.72 17.22 4.10
C SER A 69 6.70 18.34 5.14
N SER A 70 5.97 19.44 4.89
CA SER A 70 5.86 20.59 5.80
C SER A 70 4.42 21.06 6.01
N HIS A 71 4.17 21.81 7.08
CA HIS A 71 2.86 22.40 7.37
C HIS A 71 2.43 23.41 6.31
N ASP A 72 3.39 24.06 5.65
CA ASP A 72 3.13 25.05 4.60
C ASP A 72 2.50 24.39 3.36
N GLN A 73 2.62 23.07 3.22
CA GLN A 73 2.01 22.27 2.16
C GLN A 73 0.63 21.71 2.55
N LYS A 74 -0.04 22.27 3.56
CA LYS A 74 -1.33 21.76 4.04
C LYS A 74 -2.42 21.77 2.95
N GLU A 75 -2.43 22.75 2.06
CA GLU A 75 -3.38 22.76 0.94
C GLU A 75 -3.16 21.61 -0.04
N ASP A 76 -1.89 21.27 -0.31
CA ASP A 76 -1.54 20.11 -1.14
C ASP A 76 -2.02 18.81 -0.48
N LEU A 77 -1.92 18.70 0.85
CA LEU A 77 -2.44 17.53 1.59
C LEU A 77 -3.96 17.39 1.41
N HIS A 78 -4.72 18.49 1.48
CA HIS A 78 -6.17 18.46 1.27
C HIS A 78 -6.52 18.04 -0.16
N ARG A 79 -5.79 18.56 -1.16
CA ARG A 79 -5.96 18.16 -2.56
C ARG A 79 -5.69 16.67 -2.75
N GLN A 80 -4.61 16.15 -2.17
CA GLN A 80 -4.29 14.71 -2.21
C GLN A 80 -5.41 13.86 -1.60
N ILE A 81 -5.91 14.25 -0.41
CA ILE A 81 -7.02 13.55 0.24
C ILE A 81 -8.26 13.55 -0.66
N GLN A 82 -8.63 14.69 -1.22
CA GLN A 82 -9.81 14.81 -2.08
C GLN A 82 -9.71 13.93 -3.34
N VAL A 83 -8.51 13.82 -3.93
CA VAL A 83 -8.24 12.90 -5.05
C VAL A 83 -8.45 11.45 -4.64
N LEU A 84 -7.89 11.04 -3.50
CA LEU A 84 -8.02 9.69 -2.96
C LEU A 84 -9.49 9.34 -2.65
N GLU A 85 -10.20 10.25 -2.00
CA GLU A 85 -11.62 10.10 -1.67
C GLU A 85 -12.47 9.94 -2.93
N THR A 86 -12.30 10.84 -3.90
CA THR A 86 -13.03 10.81 -5.17
C THR A 86 -12.78 9.49 -5.91
N TYR A 87 -11.52 9.04 -5.94
CA TYR A 87 -11.17 7.79 -6.59
C TYR A 87 -11.80 6.59 -5.88
N CYS A 88 -11.65 6.49 -4.56
CA CYS A 88 -12.19 5.36 -3.79
C CYS A 88 -13.73 5.31 -3.85
N ALA A 89 -14.39 6.48 -3.76
CA ALA A 89 -15.84 6.59 -3.90
C ALA A 89 -16.31 6.17 -5.30
N LYS A 90 -15.60 6.56 -6.36
CA LYS A 90 -15.90 6.16 -7.75
C LYS A 90 -15.79 4.64 -7.96
N GLN A 91 -14.87 3.98 -7.27
CA GLN A 91 -14.72 2.52 -7.29
C GLN A 91 -15.73 1.80 -6.37
N GLY A 92 -16.53 2.53 -5.60
CA GLY A 92 -17.49 1.96 -4.65
C GLY A 92 -16.85 1.29 -3.44
N TRP A 93 -15.62 1.68 -3.07
CA TRP A 93 -14.92 1.10 -1.94
C TRP A 93 -15.25 1.82 -0.63
N THR A 94 -15.39 1.07 0.46
CA THR A 94 -15.33 1.64 1.82
C THR A 94 -13.86 1.85 2.18
N TYR A 95 -13.50 3.07 2.55
CA TYR A 95 -12.10 3.44 2.81
C TYR A 95 -11.92 4.24 4.11
N GLU A 96 -10.71 4.22 4.64
CA GLU A 96 -10.24 5.06 5.74
C GLU A 96 -9.05 5.90 5.24
N ILE A 97 -9.07 7.20 5.53
CA ILE A 97 -7.97 8.10 5.17
C ILE A 97 -6.96 8.13 6.31
N ILE A 98 -5.71 7.79 6.00
CA ILE A 98 -4.57 8.04 6.88
C ILE A 98 -3.75 9.17 6.26
N ASN A 99 -3.42 10.19 7.04
CA ASN A 99 -2.54 11.25 6.58
C ASN A 99 -1.41 11.52 7.57
N ASP A 100 -0.28 11.95 7.04
CA ASP A 100 0.90 12.24 7.83
C ASP A 100 1.56 13.55 7.40
N LEU A 101 2.16 14.19 8.41
CA LEU A 101 2.88 15.44 8.25
C LEU A 101 4.33 15.24 8.63
N GLY A 102 5.21 15.43 7.66
CA GLY A 102 6.64 15.30 7.83
C GLY A 102 7.32 14.62 6.64
N SER A 103 8.65 14.72 6.66
CA SER A 103 9.51 14.19 5.61
C SER A 103 9.21 12.73 5.27
N GLY A 104 9.35 12.40 3.99
CA GLY A 104 9.38 11.05 3.45
C GLY A 104 10.57 10.22 3.92
N MET A 105 11.54 10.83 4.62
CA MET A 105 12.65 10.17 5.32
C MET A 105 12.37 9.90 6.81
N ASN A 106 11.20 10.32 7.33
CA ASN A 106 10.81 10.03 8.71
C ASN A 106 10.01 8.72 8.79
N TYR A 107 10.58 7.66 9.33
CA TYR A 107 9.93 6.34 9.44
C TYR A 107 9.07 6.18 10.70
N HIS A 108 8.99 7.20 11.57
CA HIS A 108 8.28 7.15 12.86
C HIS A 108 6.98 7.96 12.88
N LYS A 109 6.43 8.27 11.71
CA LYS A 109 5.18 9.02 11.61
C LYS A 109 4.01 8.16 12.11
N LYS A 110 3.00 8.80 12.72
CA LYS A 110 1.91 8.08 13.39
C LYS A 110 1.04 7.33 12.37
N GLY A 111 0.70 7.97 11.25
CA GLY A 111 -0.08 7.35 10.19
C GLY A 111 0.66 6.17 9.54
N LEU A 112 1.96 6.33 9.27
CA LEU A 112 2.81 5.27 8.73
C LEU A 112 2.86 4.07 9.67
N LYS A 113 3.00 4.31 10.99
CA LYS A 113 2.97 3.23 11.98
C LYS A 113 1.62 2.52 11.98
N GLN A 114 0.52 3.27 11.98
CA GLN A 114 -0.85 2.71 11.90
C GLN A 114 -1.04 1.86 10.63
N LEU A 115 -0.53 2.32 9.48
CA LEU A 115 -0.54 1.57 8.24
C LEU A 115 0.23 0.25 8.35
N LEU A 116 1.46 0.29 8.87
CA LEU A 116 2.29 -0.90 9.04
C LEU A 116 1.67 -1.90 10.01
N ASP A 117 1.17 -1.43 11.16
CA ASP A 117 0.50 -2.28 12.15
C ASP A 117 -0.74 -2.96 11.52
N GLY A 118 -1.56 -2.21 10.77
CA GLY A 118 -2.72 -2.76 10.07
C GLY A 118 -2.38 -3.77 8.96
N ILE A 119 -1.25 -3.59 8.26
CA ILE A 119 -0.75 -4.57 7.27
C ILE A 119 -0.29 -5.85 7.99
N LEU A 120 0.46 -5.72 9.09
CA LEU A 120 1.00 -6.84 9.85
C LEU A 120 -0.11 -7.65 10.55
N GLU A 121 -1.14 -6.98 11.05
CA GLU A 121 -2.33 -7.57 11.67
C GLU A 121 -3.34 -8.11 10.64
N ASN A 122 -3.03 -8.03 9.34
CA ASN A 122 -3.88 -8.49 8.24
C ASN A 122 -5.26 -7.81 8.20
N GLN A 123 -5.35 -6.56 8.66
CA GLN A 123 -6.58 -5.76 8.70
C GLN A 123 -6.79 -4.92 7.44
N ILE A 124 -5.74 -4.73 6.64
CA ILE A 124 -5.76 -3.89 5.43
C ILE A 124 -5.74 -4.80 4.23
N GLY A 125 -6.68 -4.61 3.30
CA GLY A 125 -6.82 -5.38 2.05
C GLY A 125 -6.34 -4.61 0.84
N ARG A 126 -6.38 -3.28 0.90
CA ARG A 126 -5.95 -2.39 -0.17
C ARG A 126 -5.28 -1.14 0.40
N LEU A 127 -4.18 -0.73 -0.23
CA LEU A 127 -3.49 0.54 -0.02
C LEU A 127 -3.61 1.39 -1.28
N VAL A 128 -4.20 2.58 -1.16
CA VAL A 128 -4.36 3.54 -2.26
C VAL A 128 -3.46 4.75 -2.03
N LEU A 129 -2.67 5.10 -3.05
CA LEU A 129 -1.73 6.22 -3.04
C LEU A 129 -1.94 7.08 -4.28
N THR A 130 -1.64 8.37 -4.18
CA THR A 130 -1.57 9.24 -5.36
C THR A 130 -0.30 8.98 -6.17
N HIS A 131 0.84 8.90 -5.49
CA HIS A 131 2.18 8.62 -6.04
C HIS A 131 2.99 7.80 -5.04
N LYS A 132 4.02 7.07 -5.51
CA LYS A 132 4.90 6.24 -4.67
C LYS A 132 5.57 7.03 -3.54
N ASP A 133 6.11 8.21 -3.87
CA ASP A 133 6.86 9.05 -2.92
C ASP A 133 6.00 9.67 -1.81
N ARG A 134 4.67 9.59 -1.96
CA ARG A 134 3.74 10.06 -0.93
C ARG A 134 3.70 9.12 0.26
N LEU A 135 4.17 7.87 0.13
CA LEU A 135 4.39 6.99 1.27
C LEU A 135 5.69 7.34 2.00
N LEU A 136 6.81 7.13 1.31
CA LEU A 136 8.18 7.38 1.75
C LEU A 136 9.01 7.77 0.53
N ARG A 137 10.07 8.56 0.74
CA ARG A 137 11.02 8.91 -0.32
C ARG A 137 11.91 7.72 -0.70
N PHE A 138 12.40 7.04 0.33
CA PHE A 138 13.22 5.84 0.18
C PHE A 138 12.60 4.71 1.00
N GLY A 139 12.71 3.48 0.50
CA GLY A 139 12.24 2.29 1.22
C GLY A 139 10.73 2.03 1.11
N ALA A 140 10.01 2.74 0.23
CA ALA A 140 8.62 2.42 -0.08
C ALA A 140 8.48 0.98 -0.64
N GLU A 141 9.49 0.51 -1.37
CA GLU A 141 9.58 -0.84 -1.93
C GLU A 141 9.55 -1.92 -0.84
N LEU A 142 10.14 -1.64 0.34
CA LEU A 142 10.10 -2.58 1.46
C LEU A 142 8.68 -2.72 2.01
N ILE A 143 7.93 -1.62 2.05
CA ILE A 143 6.52 -1.64 2.44
C ILE A 143 5.68 -2.33 1.37
N PHE A 144 5.98 -2.12 0.08
CA PHE A 144 5.27 -2.79 -1.01
C PHE A 144 5.52 -4.30 -1.01
N ALA A 145 6.75 -4.75 -0.75
CA ALA A 145 7.06 -6.16 -0.56
C ALA A 145 6.31 -6.76 0.64
N LEU A 146 6.17 -5.99 1.73
CA LEU A 146 5.36 -6.42 2.88
C LEU A 146 3.87 -6.52 2.53
N CYS A 147 3.34 -5.56 1.79
CA CYS A 147 1.97 -5.58 1.26
C CYS A 147 1.74 -6.83 0.40
N GLU A 148 2.65 -7.11 -0.54
CA GLU A 148 2.59 -8.31 -1.39
C GLU A 148 2.59 -9.60 -0.56
N ALA A 149 3.50 -9.71 0.41
CA ALA A 149 3.57 -10.87 1.32
C ALA A 149 2.29 -11.05 2.16
N ARG A 150 1.51 -9.98 2.37
CA ARG A 150 0.25 -9.97 3.11
C ARG A 150 -0.98 -9.92 2.19
N ASN A 151 -0.82 -10.11 0.87
CA ASN A 151 -1.90 -10.00 -0.11
C ASN A 151 -2.71 -8.70 0.07
N VAL A 152 -2.00 -7.58 0.20
CA VAL A 152 -2.55 -6.22 0.19
C VAL A 152 -2.42 -5.68 -1.23
N GLU A 153 -3.54 -5.33 -1.85
CA GLU A 153 -3.55 -4.70 -3.16
C GLU A 153 -2.99 -3.27 -3.08
N ILE A 154 -2.04 -2.92 -3.95
CA ILE A 154 -1.49 -1.56 -4.01
C ILE A 154 -2.04 -0.89 -5.26
N VAL A 155 -2.72 0.24 -5.08
CA VAL A 155 -3.28 1.06 -6.16
C VAL A 155 -2.62 2.43 -6.14
N ILE A 156 -1.99 2.80 -7.26
CA ILE A 156 -1.38 4.12 -7.43
C ILE A 156 -2.17 4.87 -8.51
N ILE A 157 -2.77 6.00 -8.14
CA ILE A 157 -3.68 6.74 -9.01
C ILE A 157 -2.91 7.51 -10.11
N ASN A 158 -1.65 7.88 -9.86
CA ASN A 158 -0.80 8.68 -10.77
C ASN A 158 -1.58 9.83 -11.40
N GLN A 159 -2.12 10.73 -10.55
CA GLN A 159 -2.78 11.94 -11.01
C GLN A 159 -1.82 13.14 -10.94
N GLY A 160 -1.61 13.79 -12.09
CA GLY A 160 -0.78 14.99 -12.25
C GLY A 160 0.26 14.84 -13.35
N GLU A 161 0.94 15.94 -13.68
CA GLU A 161 2.21 15.87 -14.41
C GLU A 161 3.22 15.16 -13.51
N ASN A 162 3.86 14.12 -14.05
CA ASN A 162 4.99 13.52 -13.34
C ASN A 162 6.11 14.57 -13.34
N PRO A 163 6.69 14.89 -12.17
CA PRO A 163 7.87 15.72 -12.14
C PRO A 163 8.94 15.14 -13.06
N SER A 164 9.76 16.00 -13.64
CA SER A 164 10.89 15.52 -14.44
C SER A 164 11.82 14.68 -13.57
N PHE A 165 12.61 13.80 -14.18
CA PHE A 165 13.62 13.03 -13.45
C PHE A 165 14.58 13.94 -12.66
N GLU A 166 14.90 15.11 -13.19
CA GLU A 166 15.75 16.12 -12.55
C GLU A 166 15.05 16.73 -11.33
N GLU A 167 13.75 17.03 -11.43
CA GLU A 167 12.94 17.55 -10.32
C GLU A 167 12.77 16.53 -9.20
N GLU A 168 12.54 15.25 -9.52
CA GLU A 168 12.48 14.17 -8.52
C GLU A 168 13.82 14.05 -7.78
N LEU A 169 14.92 14.02 -8.53
CA LEU A 169 16.26 13.92 -7.96
C LEU A 169 16.61 15.13 -7.08
N ALA A 170 16.27 16.34 -7.53
CA ALA A 170 16.46 17.57 -6.76
C ALA A 170 15.70 17.53 -5.43
N GLN A 171 14.43 17.09 -5.45
CA GLN A 171 13.62 16.93 -4.25
C GLN A 171 14.21 15.91 -3.29
N ASP A 172 14.67 14.77 -3.80
CA ASP A 172 15.31 13.73 -2.99
C ASP A 172 16.61 14.23 -2.32
N VAL A 173 17.45 14.93 -3.07
CA VAL A 173 18.69 15.54 -2.55
C VAL A 173 18.39 16.59 -1.50
N LEU A 174 17.41 17.47 -1.74
CA LEU A 174 16.94 18.45 -0.75
C LEU A 174 16.48 17.78 0.53
N GLU A 175 15.74 16.67 0.42
CA GLU A 175 15.20 15.95 1.55
C GLU A 175 16.29 15.25 2.37
N ILE A 176 17.28 14.65 1.72
CA ILE A 176 18.49 14.11 2.35
C ILE A 176 19.22 15.22 3.11
N ILE A 177 19.56 16.31 2.41
CA ILE A 177 20.32 17.41 3.00
C ILE A 177 19.58 18.00 4.19
N THR A 178 18.26 18.20 4.09
CA THR A 178 17.43 18.72 5.19
C THR A 178 17.51 17.87 6.45
N VAL A 179 17.49 16.55 6.32
CA VAL A 179 17.59 15.64 7.47
C VAL A 179 19.00 15.67 8.07
N PHE A 180 20.04 15.61 7.24
CA PHE A 180 21.43 15.61 7.71
C PHE A 180 21.83 16.95 8.32
N SER A 181 21.46 18.07 7.70
CA SER A 181 21.76 19.41 8.20
C SER A 181 21.07 19.70 9.53
N ALA A 182 19.82 19.25 9.69
CA ALA A 182 19.10 19.37 10.95
C ALA A 182 19.75 18.53 12.07
N ARG A 183 20.29 17.33 11.75
CA ARG A 183 21.03 16.50 12.70
C ARG A 183 22.40 17.07 13.06
N LEU A 184 23.13 17.60 12.08
CA LEU A 184 24.48 18.15 12.27
C LEU A 184 24.48 19.48 13.01
N TYR A 185 23.58 20.41 12.64
CA TYR A 185 23.61 21.79 13.14
C TYR A 185 22.47 22.11 14.09
N GLY A 186 21.46 21.24 14.20
CA GLY A 186 20.19 21.52 14.87
C GLY A 186 19.18 22.19 13.92
N SER A 187 17.92 21.75 14.00
CA SER A 187 16.85 22.19 13.10
C SER A 187 16.61 23.71 13.07
N ARG A 188 16.86 24.40 14.18
CA ARG A 188 16.67 25.87 14.32
C ARG A 188 17.95 26.70 14.12
N SER A 189 19.08 26.07 13.80
CA SER A 189 20.36 26.77 13.66
C SER A 189 20.40 27.70 12.45
N LYS A 190 21.05 28.85 12.61
CA LYS A 190 21.31 29.78 11.49
C LYS A 190 22.15 29.12 10.37
N LYS A 191 23.05 28.19 10.73
CA LYS A 191 23.83 27.41 9.75
C LYS A 191 22.94 26.48 8.93
N ASN A 192 21.96 25.85 9.57
CA ASN A 192 20.97 25.00 8.89
C ASN A 192 20.17 25.82 7.87
N LYS A 193 19.65 26.98 8.28
CA LYS A 193 18.88 27.86 7.37
C LYS A 193 19.69 28.28 6.15
N LYS A 194 20.90 28.81 6.36
CA LYS A 194 21.78 29.24 5.25
C LYS A 194 22.11 28.11 4.27
N LEU A 195 22.38 26.91 4.78
CA LEU A 195 22.69 25.76 3.93
C LEU A 195 21.47 25.39 3.08
N LEU A 196 20.29 25.33 3.68
CA LEU A 196 19.07 24.97 2.95
C LEU A 196 18.64 26.03 1.93
N GLU A 197 18.85 27.32 2.22
CA GLU A 197 18.64 28.40 1.25
C GLU A 197 19.59 28.25 0.06
N ALA A 198 20.90 28.09 0.31
CA ALA A 198 21.89 27.92 -0.75
C ALA A 198 21.66 26.67 -1.61
N VAL A 199 21.22 25.57 -1.00
CA VAL A 199 20.95 24.33 -1.75
C VAL A 199 19.68 24.44 -2.57
N LYS A 200 18.66 25.17 -2.09
CA LYS A 200 17.45 25.44 -2.90
C LYS A 200 17.76 26.29 -4.12
N GLU A 201 18.55 27.35 -3.97
CA GLU A 201 18.96 28.22 -5.10
C GLU A 201 19.75 27.49 -6.19
N VAL A 202 20.42 26.37 -5.85
CA VAL A 202 21.20 25.57 -6.81
C VAL A 202 20.33 24.52 -7.53
N LEU A 203 19.19 24.16 -6.95
CA LEU A 203 18.32 23.08 -7.42
C LEU A 203 17.00 23.59 -8.05
N GLU A 204 16.71 24.88 -7.92
CA GLU A 204 15.67 25.63 -8.68
C GLU A 204 16.27 26.23 -9.96
#